data_AF-A0A928D1B1-F1
#
_entry.id   AF-A0A928D1B1-F1
#
_cell.length_a   1.000
_cell.length_b   1.000
_cell.length_c   1.000
_cell.angle_alpha   90.00
_cell.angle_beta   90.00
_cell.angle_gamma   90.00
#
_symmetry.space_group_name_H-M   'P 1'
#
loop_
_entity.id
_entity.type
_entity.pdbx_description
1 polymer ?
#
loop_
_entity_poly.entity_id
_entity_poly.type
_entity_poly.pdbx_seq_one_letter_code
_entity_poly.pdbx_strand_id
1 'polypeptide(L)'
;MSSTVKTFQTTFFNGISKGCRKIFSHTDVISAVVIPREFRNEIKTHIGNDVNVVYLLLGDVDGESVVYVGRTRRTGKRPNEHTKKDFWSELIFFSSSHQFTSDQLEYMECLLYIKLKEAGRVKVDNRISPRITLPEISTGEQAIFDSFYNQIVTLTELAGYDILNQEYTPDNSETAFFCENNRGARAKGFFRGNTIFVQPGSTFADVSDSGREYKINERIKELLAAGILIKKNGKLKVQREWKANSPSDASRCVLGHQSNGWKDWKDSDNKTLNEYFRS
;
A
#
# COMPACT_ATOMS: atom_id res chain seq x y z
N MET A 1 7.85 22.14 -1.65
CA MET A 1 7.57 21.00 -0.74
C MET A 1 8.89 20.50 -0.21
N SER A 2 9.13 20.59 1.10
CA SER A 2 10.30 19.97 1.72
C SER A 2 10.09 18.46 1.67
N SER A 3 10.91 17.72 0.92
CA SER A 3 10.87 16.26 0.99
C SER A 3 11.47 15.84 2.33
N THR A 4 10.62 15.42 3.27
CA THR A 4 11.10 14.86 4.54
C THR A 4 11.75 13.51 4.24
N VAL A 5 13.09 13.48 4.23
CA VAL A 5 13.84 12.23 4.12
C VAL A 5 13.59 11.41 5.38
N LYS A 6 13.26 10.14 5.20
CA LYS A 6 13.03 9.19 6.30
C LYS A 6 13.84 7.92 6.04
N THR A 7 14.57 7.48 7.05
CA THR A 7 15.45 6.30 6.95
C THR A 7 14.88 5.18 7.79
N PHE A 8 14.76 4.00 7.19
CA PHE A 8 14.40 2.78 7.88
C PHE A 8 15.58 1.80 7.88
N GLN A 9 15.73 1.08 8.99
CA GLN A 9 16.69 0.00 9.13
C GLN A 9 15.94 -1.32 9.30
N THR A 10 16.41 -2.35 8.61
CA THR A 10 15.96 -3.74 8.80
C THR A 10 17.09 -4.57 9.37
N THR A 11 16.84 -5.20 10.51
CA THR A 11 17.77 -6.14 11.15
C THR A 11 17.23 -7.55 11.00
N PHE A 12 17.98 -8.44 10.35
CA PHE A 12 17.66 -9.87 10.24
C PHE A 12 18.31 -10.62 11.39
N PHE A 13 17.52 -11.19 12.31
CA PHE A 13 18.05 -11.77 13.54
C PHE A 13 18.89 -13.02 13.31
N ASN A 14 18.60 -13.78 12.26
CA ASN A 14 19.30 -15.01 11.89
C ASN A 14 20.09 -14.88 10.58
N GLY A 15 20.23 -13.66 10.03
CA GLY A 15 20.87 -13.42 8.74
C GLY A 15 20.11 -13.94 7.52
N ILE A 16 18.89 -14.48 7.70
CA ILE A 16 18.06 -15.01 6.62
C ILE A 16 17.10 -13.92 6.16
N SER A 17 17.09 -13.63 4.85
CA SER A 17 16.24 -12.58 4.26
C SER A 17 14.74 -12.81 4.45
N LYS A 18 14.31 -14.06 4.53
CA LYS A 18 12.94 -14.47 4.85
C LYS A 18 12.73 -14.88 6.32
N GLY A 19 13.74 -14.70 7.17
CA GLY A 19 13.68 -15.06 8.59
C GLY A 19 13.04 -13.99 9.47
N CYS A 20 13.20 -14.17 10.79
CA CYS A 20 12.82 -13.18 11.77
C CYS A 20 13.57 -11.86 11.50
N ARG A 21 12.83 -10.76 11.40
CA ARG A 21 13.38 -9.44 11.10
C ARG A 21 12.70 -8.33 11.89
N LYS A 22 13.46 -7.29 12.26
CA LYS A 22 12.94 -6.07 12.88
C LYS A 22 13.11 -4.90 11.92
N ILE A 23 12.05 -4.15 11.69
CA ILE A 23 12.01 -2.95 10.85
C ILE A 23 11.70 -1.77 11.76
N PHE A 24 12.52 -0.73 11.70
CA PHE A 24 12.34 0.46 12.54
C PHE A 24 12.99 1.70 11.91
N SER A 25 12.58 2.88 12.38
CA SER A 25 13.29 4.14 12.16
C SER A 25 13.76 4.69 13.50
N HIS A 26 14.92 5.36 13.53
CA HIS A 26 15.41 6.03 14.73
C HIS A 26 14.60 7.28 15.11
N THR A 27 13.80 7.82 14.19
CA THR A 27 12.94 9.00 14.43
C THR A 27 11.50 8.64 14.79
N ASP A 28 11.14 7.37 14.59
CA ASP A 28 9.78 6.89 14.79
C ASP A 28 9.61 6.24 16.16
N VAL A 29 8.37 6.22 16.63
CA VAL A 29 8.01 5.59 17.90
C VAL A 29 7.56 4.14 17.69
N ILE A 30 7.03 3.79 16.52
CA ILE A 30 6.59 2.43 16.21
C ILE A 30 7.71 1.66 15.51
N SER A 31 7.90 0.41 15.91
CA SER A 31 8.72 -0.57 15.21
C SER A 31 7.95 -1.85 14.96
N ALA A 32 8.34 -2.57 13.92
CA ALA A 32 7.76 -3.85 13.54
C ALA A 32 8.75 -5.00 13.75
N VAL A 33 8.27 -6.13 14.27
CA VAL A 33 9.00 -7.39 14.29
C VAL A 33 8.20 -8.42 13.51
N VAL A 34 8.78 -8.92 12.43
CA VAL A 34 8.17 -9.93 11.56
C VAL A 34 8.74 -11.30 11.90
N ILE A 35 7.85 -12.27 12.08
CA ILE A 35 8.18 -13.63 12.50
C ILE A 35 7.43 -14.61 11.58
N PRO A 36 8.13 -15.32 10.70
CA PRO A 36 7.56 -16.43 9.95
C PRO A 36 7.09 -17.57 10.87
N ARG A 37 6.09 -18.32 10.44
CA ARG A 37 5.47 -19.38 11.23
C ARG A 37 6.44 -20.48 11.65
N GLU A 38 7.43 -20.80 10.82
CA GLU A 38 8.48 -21.75 11.21
C GLU A 38 9.25 -21.30 12.46
N PHE A 39 9.40 -19.99 12.66
CA PHE A 39 10.16 -19.37 13.76
C PHE A 39 9.28 -18.91 14.92
N ARG A 40 8.02 -19.39 15.04
CA ARG A 40 7.09 -19.00 16.12
C ARG A 40 7.65 -19.19 17.53
N ASN A 41 8.57 -20.13 17.72
CA ASN A 41 9.21 -20.38 19.01
C ASN A 41 10.20 -19.27 19.41
N GLU A 42 10.60 -18.41 18.46
CA GLU A 42 11.52 -17.30 18.66
C GLU A 42 10.83 -15.98 19.04
N ILE A 43 9.49 -15.95 19.11
CA ILE A 43 8.72 -14.76 19.51
C ILE A 43 9.24 -14.18 20.82
N LYS A 44 9.46 -15.04 21.82
CA LYS A 44 9.98 -14.62 23.12
C LYS A 44 11.39 -14.03 23.03
N THR A 45 12.24 -14.58 22.16
CA THR A 45 13.63 -14.16 21.98
C THR A 45 13.72 -12.76 21.39
N HIS A 46 12.92 -12.48 20.36
CA HIS A 46 13.06 -11.24 19.58
C HIS A 46 12.17 -10.09 20.06
N ILE A 47 11.09 -10.40 20.79
CA ILE A 47 10.12 -9.39 21.25
C ILE A 47 10.12 -9.27 22.77
N GLY A 48 10.45 -10.34 23.50
CA GLY A 48 10.28 -10.41 24.95
C GLY A 48 8.92 -10.99 25.35
N ASN A 49 8.68 -11.13 26.65
CA ASN A 49 7.50 -11.81 27.21
C ASN A 49 6.33 -10.88 27.48
N ASP A 50 6.60 -9.69 28.01
CA ASP A 50 5.62 -8.77 28.58
C ASP A 50 5.66 -7.43 27.82
N VAL A 51 5.51 -7.52 26.50
CA VAL A 51 5.42 -6.34 25.62
C VAL A 51 3.99 -6.17 25.14
N ASN A 52 3.53 -4.93 25.21
CA ASN A 52 2.24 -4.49 24.71
C ASN A 52 2.35 -4.25 23.21
N VAL A 53 1.62 -5.06 22.44
CA VAL A 53 1.69 -5.05 20.98
C VAL A 53 0.31 -5.17 20.38
N VAL A 54 0.15 -4.52 19.23
CA VAL A 54 -0.85 -4.85 18.22
C VAL A 54 -0.17 -5.67 17.14
N TYR A 55 -0.87 -6.63 16.55
CA TYR A 55 -0.27 -7.55 15.58
C TYR A 55 -1.21 -7.95 14.46
N LEU A 56 -0.60 -8.36 13.35
CA LEU A 56 -1.25 -8.91 12.18
C LEU A 56 -0.77 -10.35 11.97
N LEU A 57 -1.71 -11.30 11.91
CA LEU A 57 -1.45 -12.64 11.37
C LEU A 57 -1.83 -12.62 9.89
N LEU A 58 -0.86 -12.93 9.03
CA LEU A 58 -0.97 -12.86 7.58
C LEU A 58 -0.84 -14.26 7.01
N GLY A 59 -1.62 -14.56 5.98
CA GLY A 59 -1.48 -15.79 5.21
C GLY A 59 -2.44 -15.84 4.05
N ASP A 60 -2.60 -17.03 3.48
CA ASP A 60 -3.38 -17.25 2.27
C ASP A 60 -4.29 -18.47 2.46
N VAL A 61 -5.54 -18.35 2.04
CA VAL A 61 -6.52 -19.46 2.00
C VAL A 61 -7.10 -19.53 0.61
N ASP A 62 -6.88 -20.64 -0.10
CA ASP A 62 -7.39 -20.87 -1.46
C ASP A 62 -7.01 -19.75 -2.47
N GLY A 63 -5.85 -19.11 -2.28
CA GLY A 63 -5.37 -18.02 -3.12
C GLY A 63 -5.89 -16.62 -2.75
N GLU A 64 -6.70 -16.52 -1.69
CA GLU A 64 -7.11 -15.25 -1.09
C GLU A 64 -6.21 -14.88 0.10
N SER A 65 -5.67 -13.66 0.09
CA SER A 65 -4.94 -13.11 1.23
C SER A 65 -5.87 -12.91 2.43
N VAL A 66 -5.52 -13.52 3.56
CA VAL A 66 -6.28 -13.45 4.82
C VAL A 66 -5.44 -12.75 5.90
N VAL A 67 -6.08 -11.86 6.64
CA VAL A 67 -5.48 -11.17 7.77
C VAL A 67 -6.32 -11.32 9.02
N TYR A 68 -5.66 -11.43 10.18
CA TYR A 68 -6.30 -11.26 11.48
C TYR A 68 -5.57 -10.19 12.27
N VAL A 69 -6.33 -9.26 12.84
CA VAL A 69 -5.82 -8.23 13.75
C VAL A 69 -5.99 -8.68 15.18
N GLY A 70 -4.97 -8.51 16.02
CA GLY A 70 -5.11 -8.73 17.45
C GLY A 70 -4.25 -7.81 18.29
N ARG A 71 -4.53 -7.79 19.59
CA ARG A 71 -3.67 -7.17 20.60
C ARG A 71 -3.23 -8.16 21.69
N THR A 72 -2.13 -7.86 22.35
CA THR A 72 -1.73 -8.55 23.58
C THR A 72 -0.87 -7.65 24.46
N ARG A 73 -0.92 -7.92 25.77
CA ARG A 73 0.03 -7.36 26.77
C ARG A 73 1.12 -8.33 27.18
N ARG A 74 1.00 -9.58 26.70
CA ARG A 74 1.91 -10.69 26.99
C ARG A 74 2.16 -11.45 25.70
N THR A 75 3.25 -11.13 25.03
CA THR A 75 3.67 -11.71 23.75
C THR A 75 4.07 -13.17 23.89
N GLY A 76 4.67 -13.56 25.03
CA GLY A 76 5.23 -14.91 25.23
C GLY A 76 4.22 -16.07 25.19
N LYS A 77 2.92 -15.80 25.41
CA LYS A 77 1.87 -16.85 25.39
C LYS A 77 1.25 -17.09 24.01
N ARG A 78 1.46 -16.16 23.06
CA ARG A 78 0.78 -16.16 21.75
C ARG A 78 1.17 -17.28 20.78
N PRO A 79 2.41 -17.81 20.74
CA PRO A 79 2.74 -18.91 19.82
C PRO A 79 1.80 -20.12 19.96
N ASN A 80 1.34 -20.39 21.19
CA ASN A 80 0.50 -21.55 21.50
C ASN A 80 -1.00 -21.29 21.29
N GLU A 81 -1.45 -20.03 21.42
CA GLU A 81 -2.87 -19.65 21.26
C GLU A 81 -3.31 -19.59 19.79
N HIS A 82 -2.36 -19.44 18.86
CA HIS A 82 -2.63 -19.34 17.42
C HIS A 82 -2.41 -20.65 16.64
N THR A 83 -2.18 -21.77 17.34
CA THR A 83 -2.14 -23.12 16.75
C THR A 83 -3.46 -23.54 16.11
N LYS A 84 -4.58 -22.89 16.44
CA LYS A 84 -5.91 -23.17 15.88
C LYS A 84 -6.23 -22.42 14.59
N LYS A 85 -5.36 -21.52 14.14
CA LYS A 85 -5.53 -20.73 12.91
C LYS A 85 -4.49 -21.20 11.91
N ASP A 86 -4.84 -22.15 11.05
CA ASP A 86 -3.85 -22.76 10.17
C ASP A 86 -3.51 -21.93 8.93
N PHE A 87 -4.23 -20.84 8.68
CA PHE A 87 -4.01 -20.03 7.48
C PHE A 87 -2.72 -19.19 7.52
N TRP A 88 -2.23 -18.80 8.70
CA TRP A 88 -1.17 -17.79 8.77
C TRP A 88 0.20 -18.38 8.45
N SER A 89 1.01 -17.58 7.77
CA SER A 89 2.38 -17.85 7.33
C SER A 89 3.38 -16.88 7.95
N GLU A 90 3.00 -15.61 8.14
CA GLU A 90 3.81 -14.60 8.83
C GLU A 90 3.00 -13.84 9.89
N LEU A 91 3.71 -13.40 10.93
CA LEU A 91 3.18 -12.60 12.02
C LEU A 91 3.98 -11.31 12.11
N ILE A 92 3.29 -10.16 12.08
CA ILE A 92 3.91 -8.85 12.28
C ILE A 92 3.44 -8.27 13.60
N PHE A 93 4.37 -8.03 14.52
CA PHE A 93 4.13 -7.33 15.77
C PHE A 93 4.53 -5.87 15.65
N PHE A 94 3.66 -4.98 16.11
CA PHE A 94 3.93 -3.55 16.23
C PHE A 94 4.05 -3.18 17.71
N SER A 95 5.15 -2.55 18.07
CA SER A 95 5.43 -2.06 19.42
C SER A 95 5.83 -0.60 19.39
N SER A 96 5.44 0.15 20.42
CA SER A 96 5.88 1.53 20.65
C SER A 96 7.14 1.55 21.54
N SER A 97 8.03 2.52 21.31
CA SER A 97 9.20 2.79 22.15
C SER A 97 8.85 3.05 23.63
N HIS A 98 7.62 3.49 23.91
CA HIS A 98 7.15 3.79 25.27
C HIS A 98 6.14 2.77 25.82
N GLN A 99 5.96 1.61 25.17
CA GLN A 99 4.87 0.64 25.39
C GLN A 99 3.48 1.25 25.15
N PHE A 100 2.57 0.48 24.55
CA PHE A 100 1.18 0.93 24.43
C PHE A 100 0.46 0.85 25.77
N THR A 101 -0.40 1.82 26.09
CA THR A 101 -1.37 1.67 27.18
C THR A 101 -2.48 0.68 26.80
N SER A 102 -3.30 0.31 27.79
CA SER A 102 -4.53 -0.48 27.59
C SER A 102 -5.39 0.04 26.44
N ASP A 103 -5.65 1.34 26.50
CA ASP A 103 -6.64 2.01 25.67
C ASP A 103 -6.06 2.29 24.30
N GLN A 104 -4.76 2.58 24.21
CA GLN A 104 -4.05 2.67 22.94
C GLN A 104 -4.06 1.32 22.20
N LEU A 105 -3.87 0.19 22.90
CA LEU A 105 -3.97 -1.13 22.26
C LEU A 105 -5.39 -1.38 21.74
N GLU A 106 -6.41 -1.03 22.50
CA GLU A 106 -7.81 -1.19 22.09
C GLU A 106 -8.13 -0.34 20.86
N TYR A 107 -7.73 0.93 20.91
CA TYR A 107 -7.94 1.89 19.84
C TYR A 107 -7.24 1.43 18.55
N MET A 108 -5.96 1.05 18.62
CA MET A 108 -5.20 0.60 17.46
C MET A 108 -5.73 -0.70 16.86
N GLU A 109 -6.17 -1.66 17.70
CA GLU A 109 -6.82 -2.89 17.21
C GLU A 109 -8.12 -2.57 16.46
N CYS A 110 -8.96 -1.68 17.00
CA CYS A 110 -10.19 -1.25 16.34
C CYS A 110 -9.90 -0.48 15.05
N LEU A 111 -8.95 0.47 15.07
CA LEU A 111 -8.58 1.28 13.92
C LEU A 111 -8.05 0.42 12.78
N LEU A 112 -7.12 -0.50 13.04
CA LEU A 112 -6.59 -1.39 12.01
C LEU A 112 -7.66 -2.33 11.46
N TYR A 113 -8.54 -2.85 12.31
CA TYR A 113 -9.67 -3.68 11.86
C TYR A 113 -10.57 -2.91 10.89
N ILE A 114 -10.97 -1.68 11.24
CA ILE A 114 -11.77 -0.80 10.38
C ILE A 114 -11.02 -0.50 9.09
N LYS A 115 -9.75 -0.10 9.17
CA LYS A 115 -8.95 0.29 8.00
C LYS A 115 -8.70 -0.87 7.02
N LEU A 116 -8.50 -2.09 7.51
CA LEU A 116 -8.41 -3.28 6.65
C LEU A 116 -9.74 -3.60 5.95
N LYS A 117 -10.87 -3.42 6.64
CA LYS A 117 -12.20 -3.57 6.05
C LYS A 117 -12.48 -2.50 5.01
N GLU A 118 -12.19 -1.23 5.31
CA GLU A 118 -12.28 -0.10 4.38
C GLU A 118 -11.36 -0.31 3.17
N ALA A 119 -10.19 -0.91 3.38
CA ALA A 119 -9.23 -1.13 2.32
C ALA A 119 -9.67 -2.17 1.29
N GLY A 120 -10.41 -3.19 1.69
CA GLY A 120 -10.98 -4.19 0.76
C GLY A 120 -9.98 -5.16 0.11
N ARG A 121 -8.69 -5.05 0.41
CA ARG A 121 -7.62 -5.83 -0.26
C ARG A 121 -7.41 -7.24 0.27
N VAL A 122 -7.90 -7.52 1.47
CA VAL A 122 -7.68 -8.78 2.18
C VAL A 122 -8.92 -9.19 2.95
N LYS A 123 -9.11 -10.49 3.12
CA LYS A 123 -10.18 -11.04 3.95
C LYS A 123 -9.80 -10.94 5.42
N VAL A 124 -10.53 -10.13 6.18
CA VAL A 124 -10.31 -9.98 7.63
C VAL A 124 -11.04 -11.10 8.40
N ASP A 125 -10.31 -12.01 9.05
CA ASP A 125 -10.81 -13.21 9.78
C ASP A 125 -10.87 -13.01 11.31
N ASN A 126 -11.34 -11.85 11.75
CA ASN A 126 -11.68 -11.62 13.16
C ASN A 126 -13.07 -12.23 13.46
N ARG A 127 -13.12 -13.50 13.89
CA ARG A 127 -14.39 -14.19 14.27
C ARG A 127 -15.21 -13.43 15.32
N ILE A 128 -14.52 -12.73 16.22
CA ILE A 128 -15.12 -11.75 17.13
C ILE A 128 -14.57 -10.40 16.67
N SER A 129 -15.45 -9.58 16.10
CA SER A 129 -15.09 -8.25 15.65
C SER A 129 -14.70 -7.38 16.86
N PRO A 130 -13.58 -6.64 16.78
CA PRO A 130 -13.35 -5.50 17.66
C PRO A 130 -14.52 -4.51 17.56
N ARG A 131 -14.58 -3.52 18.47
CA ARG A 131 -15.58 -2.46 18.39
C ARG A 131 -15.51 -1.81 17.00
N ILE A 132 -16.65 -1.79 16.30
CA ILE A 132 -16.77 -1.22 14.96
C ILE A 132 -16.75 0.32 15.02
N THR A 133 -17.05 0.88 16.21
CA THR A 133 -16.94 2.31 16.49
C THR A 133 -15.67 2.57 17.30
N LEU A 134 -14.84 3.51 16.84
CA LEU A 134 -13.68 3.97 17.58
C LEU A 134 -14.12 4.67 18.87
N PRO A 135 -13.40 4.48 19.99
CA PRO A 135 -13.60 5.29 21.19
C PRO A 135 -13.49 6.78 20.89
N GLU A 136 -14.29 7.60 21.57
CA GLU A 136 -14.12 9.06 21.50
C GLU A 136 -12.80 9.46 22.14
N ILE A 137 -12.06 10.32 21.45
CA ILE A 137 -10.73 10.80 21.84
C ILE A 137 -10.61 12.29 21.54
N SER A 138 -9.69 12.98 22.21
CA SER A 138 -9.37 14.36 21.89
C SER A 138 -8.67 14.50 20.53
N THR A 139 -8.68 15.72 19.97
CA THR A 139 -7.95 16.04 18.72
C THR A 139 -6.44 15.78 18.83
N GLY A 140 -5.86 16.00 20.01
CA GLY A 140 -4.44 15.72 20.26
C GLY A 140 -4.13 14.22 20.22
N GLU A 141 -4.99 13.40 20.83
CA GLU A 141 -4.87 11.94 20.77
C GLU A 141 -5.08 11.41 19.35
N GLN A 142 -6.00 11.99 18.59
CA GLN A 142 -6.25 11.60 17.21
C GLN A 142 -5.00 11.77 16.35
N ALA A 143 -4.30 12.92 16.45
CA ALA A 143 -3.06 13.15 15.72
C ALA A 143 -1.96 12.13 16.07
N ILE A 144 -1.92 11.67 17.33
CA ILE A 144 -0.99 10.63 17.78
C ILE A 144 -1.35 9.29 17.13
N PHE A 145 -2.62 8.89 17.15
CA PHE A 145 -3.05 7.63 16.55
C PHE A 145 -2.93 7.62 15.03
N ASP A 146 -3.19 8.73 14.35
CA ASP A 146 -2.95 8.88 12.92
C ASP A 146 -1.46 8.72 12.59
N SER A 147 -0.58 9.30 13.41
CA SER A 147 0.87 9.11 13.29
C SER A 147 1.28 7.64 13.48
N PHE A 148 0.72 6.95 14.48
CA PHE A 148 0.97 5.52 14.70
C PHE A 148 0.48 4.67 13.54
N TYR A 149 -0.74 4.94 13.06
CA TYR A 149 -1.34 4.26 11.92
C TYR A 149 -0.46 4.40 10.67
N ASN A 150 -0.05 5.64 10.33
CA ASN A 150 0.81 5.89 9.18
C ASN A 150 2.16 5.15 9.28
N GLN A 151 2.76 5.10 10.48
CA GLN A 151 3.97 4.31 10.71
C GLN A 151 3.71 2.81 10.52
N ILE A 152 2.59 2.28 11.01
CA ILE A 152 2.20 0.88 10.82
C ILE A 152 2.00 0.56 9.33
N VAL A 153 1.34 1.44 8.57
CA VAL A 153 1.17 1.28 7.11
C VAL A 153 2.53 1.15 6.43
N THR A 154 3.44 2.11 6.66
CA THR A 154 4.78 2.07 6.07
C THR A 154 5.56 0.82 6.48
N LEU A 155 5.52 0.43 7.76
CA LEU A 155 6.21 -0.77 8.25
C LEU A 155 5.63 -2.06 7.66
N THR A 156 4.32 -2.10 7.40
CA THR A 156 3.64 -3.24 6.77
C THR A 156 4.05 -3.37 5.30
N GLU A 157 4.12 -2.25 4.58
CA GLU A 157 4.63 -2.20 3.19
C GLU A 157 6.10 -2.64 3.11
N LEU A 158 6.96 -2.13 4.00
CA LEU A 158 8.36 -2.52 4.08
C LEU A 158 8.55 -3.99 4.48
N ALA A 159 7.59 -4.57 5.20
CA ALA A 159 7.56 -6.00 5.47
C ALA A 159 7.14 -6.83 4.24
N GLY A 160 6.63 -6.20 3.18
CA GLY A 160 6.23 -6.82 1.91
C GLY A 160 4.72 -6.87 1.66
N TYR A 161 3.90 -6.20 2.49
CA TYR A 161 2.44 -6.31 2.46
C TYR A 161 1.76 -4.97 2.20
N ASP A 162 1.03 -4.86 1.09
CA ASP A 162 0.28 -3.66 0.70
C ASP A 162 -1.23 -3.83 0.95
N ILE A 163 -1.61 -4.02 2.22
CA ILE A 163 -2.95 -4.47 2.63
C ILE A 163 -3.82 -3.40 3.33
N LEU A 164 -3.20 -2.33 3.84
CA LEU A 164 -3.86 -1.26 4.61
C LEU A 164 -4.17 -0.01 3.78
N ASN A 165 -3.57 0.11 2.61
CA ASN A 165 -3.94 1.16 1.66
C ASN A 165 -5.32 0.82 1.09
N GLN A 166 -6.15 1.83 0.90
CA GLN A 166 -7.46 1.61 0.29
C GLN A 166 -7.31 1.02 -1.12
N GLU A 167 -8.09 -0.01 -1.47
CA GLU A 167 -8.45 -0.17 -2.87
C GLU A 167 -8.98 1.18 -3.34
N TYR A 168 -8.37 1.71 -4.39
CA TYR A 168 -8.86 2.95 -4.93
C TYR A 168 -10.25 2.68 -5.52
N THR A 169 -11.28 3.08 -4.79
CA THR A 169 -12.60 3.36 -5.34
C THR A 169 -12.58 4.82 -5.76
N PRO A 170 -12.80 5.16 -7.04
CA PRO A 170 -12.95 6.55 -7.45
C PRO A 170 -14.07 7.20 -6.63
N ASP A 171 -13.69 8.08 -5.71
CA ASP A 171 -14.63 8.98 -5.07
C ASP A 171 -15.15 9.95 -6.15
N ASN A 172 -16.45 10.25 -6.13
CA ASN A 172 -17.08 11.16 -7.10
C ASN A 172 -16.54 12.60 -7.01
N SER A 173 -15.69 12.89 -6.02
CA SER A 173 -15.02 14.17 -5.80
C SER A 173 -13.70 14.33 -6.58
N GLU A 174 -13.09 13.26 -7.09
CA GLU A 174 -11.81 13.37 -7.80
C GLU A 174 -12.00 13.90 -9.23
N THR A 175 -11.29 14.97 -9.57
CA THR A 175 -11.23 15.48 -10.96
C THR A 175 -10.58 14.45 -11.86
N ALA A 176 -11.36 13.92 -12.81
CA ALA A 176 -10.83 13.04 -13.84
C ALA A 176 -10.07 13.86 -14.88
N PHE A 177 -8.88 13.39 -15.22
CA PHE A 177 -8.07 13.93 -16.31
C PHE A 177 -8.02 12.95 -17.48
N PHE A 178 -8.02 13.48 -18.67
CA PHE A 178 -8.02 12.77 -19.93
C PHE A 178 -6.75 13.12 -20.70
N CYS A 179 -6.19 12.11 -21.36
CA CYS A 179 -5.05 12.25 -22.25
C CYS A 179 -5.32 11.44 -23.52
N GLU A 180 -5.39 12.12 -24.66
CA GLU A 180 -5.77 11.51 -25.93
C GLU A 180 -5.01 12.12 -27.12
N ASN A 181 -5.00 11.39 -28.23
CA ASN A 181 -4.49 11.89 -29.51
C ASN A 181 -5.27 11.32 -30.69
N ASN A 182 -5.00 11.87 -31.88
CA ASN A 182 -5.64 11.47 -33.13
C ASN A 182 -5.19 10.07 -33.63
N ARG A 183 -4.25 9.40 -32.95
CA ARG A 183 -3.80 8.03 -33.26
C ARG A 183 -4.62 6.97 -32.52
N GLY A 184 -5.67 7.38 -31.80
CA GLY A 184 -6.58 6.47 -31.10
C GLY A 184 -6.18 6.15 -29.67
N ALA A 185 -5.18 6.84 -29.11
CA ALA A 185 -4.95 6.84 -27.67
C ALA A 185 -6.06 7.62 -26.97
N ARG A 186 -6.61 7.04 -25.90
CA ARG A 186 -7.58 7.69 -25.02
C ARG A 186 -7.45 7.07 -23.64
N ALA A 187 -6.93 7.84 -22.70
CA ALA A 187 -6.78 7.43 -21.32
C ALA A 187 -7.56 8.35 -20.38
N LYS A 188 -8.15 7.74 -19.36
CA LYS A 188 -8.66 8.42 -18.18
C LYS A 188 -7.70 8.15 -17.03
N GLY A 189 -7.37 9.17 -16.26
CA GLY A 189 -6.53 9.04 -15.09
C GLY A 189 -6.87 10.07 -14.04
N PHE A 190 -6.37 9.84 -12.84
CA PHE A 190 -6.53 10.76 -11.71
C PHE A 190 -5.16 11.18 -11.22
N PHE A 191 -5.01 12.46 -10.90
CA PHE A 191 -3.79 12.99 -10.31
C PHE A 191 -3.81 12.79 -8.81
N ARG A 192 -2.97 11.88 -8.32
CA ARG A 192 -2.88 11.56 -6.88
C ARG A 192 -1.42 11.60 -6.43
N GLY A 193 -1.19 12.21 -5.27
CA GLY A 193 0.16 12.51 -4.79
C GLY A 193 0.86 13.43 -5.78
N ASN A 194 1.75 12.87 -6.61
CA ASN A 194 2.54 13.62 -7.60
C ASN A 194 2.55 12.97 -9.00
N THR A 195 1.61 12.05 -9.27
CA THR A 195 1.58 11.31 -10.53
C THR A 195 0.16 10.97 -10.96
N ILE A 196 0.03 10.38 -12.15
CA ILE A 196 -1.24 9.93 -12.71
C ILE A 196 -1.43 8.43 -12.46
N PHE A 197 -2.63 8.10 -12.00
CA PHE A 197 -3.15 6.74 -11.89
C PHE A 197 -4.09 6.48 -13.06
N VAL A 198 -3.59 5.80 -14.09
CA VAL A 198 -4.33 5.53 -15.32
C VAL A 198 -5.32 4.38 -15.10
N GLN A 199 -6.59 4.63 -15.43
CA GLN A 199 -7.70 3.73 -15.12
C GLN A 199 -7.84 2.57 -16.11
N PRO A 200 -8.34 1.41 -15.66
CA PRO A 200 -8.77 0.33 -16.53
C PRO A 200 -9.69 0.80 -17.67
N GLY A 201 -9.58 0.16 -18.83
CA GLY A 201 -10.34 0.50 -20.04
C GLY A 201 -9.68 1.58 -20.92
N SER A 202 -8.73 2.34 -20.37
CA SER A 202 -7.88 3.28 -21.11
C SER A 202 -7.14 2.58 -22.26
N THR A 203 -6.90 3.32 -23.34
CA THR A 203 -6.27 2.85 -24.58
C THR A 203 -4.98 3.62 -24.83
N PHE A 204 -3.88 2.90 -25.00
CA PHE A 204 -2.60 3.51 -25.36
C PHE A 204 -2.45 3.47 -26.88
N ALA A 205 -1.73 4.45 -27.43
CA ALA A 205 -1.31 4.43 -28.81
C ALA A 205 -0.48 3.16 -29.08
N ASP A 206 -0.62 2.62 -30.29
CA ASP A 206 0.37 1.68 -30.77
C ASP A 206 1.68 2.46 -31.00
N VAL A 207 2.78 1.90 -30.54
CA VAL A 207 4.08 2.54 -30.64
C VAL A 207 4.82 1.87 -31.79
N SER A 208 5.34 2.67 -32.73
CA SER A 208 6.04 2.11 -33.87
C SER A 208 7.35 1.45 -33.43
N ASP A 209 7.73 0.32 -34.04
CA ASP A 209 8.99 -0.37 -33.74
C ASP A 209 10.24 0.40 -34.26
N SER A 210 10.06 1.57 -34.86
CA SER A 210 11.13 2.35 -35.51
C SER A 210 11.35 3.73 -34.87
N GLY A 211 12.59 4.04 -34.49
CA GLY A 211 13.03 5.42 -34.20
C GLY A 211 13.19 5.78 -32.71
N ARG A 212 12.95 7.06 -32.37
CA ARG A 212 13.23 7.67 -31.04
C ARG A 212 12.32 7.20 -29.90
N GLU A 213 11.44 6.24 -30.17
CA GLU A 213 10.39 5.73 -29.26
C GLU A 213 10.84 4.49 -28.46
N TYR A 214 12.08 4.02 -28.65
CA TYR A 214 12.63 2.82 -27.99
C TYR A 214 12.39 2.75 -26.47
N LYS A 215 12.62 3.84 -25.73
CA LYS A 215 12.39 3.86 -24.28
C LYS A 215 10.92 3.75 -23.89
N ILE A 216 10.03 4.27 -24.73
CA ILE A 216 8.57 4.11 -24.55
C ILE A 216 8.22 2.63 -24.79
N ASN A 217 8.80 2.00 -25.81
CA ASN A 217 8.61 0.57 -26.09
C ASN A 217 9.06 -0.32 -24.93
N GLU A 218 10.22 -0.07 -24.31
CA GLU A 218 10.66 -0.80 -23.13
C GLU A 218 9.66 -0.66 -21.96
N ARG A 219 9.18 0.57 -21.71
CA ARG A 219 8.17 0.80 -20.68
C ARG A 219 6.85 0.08 -20.97
N ILE A 220 6.40 0.06 -22.22
CA ILE A 220 5.21 -0.71 -22.64
C ILE A 220 5.41 -2.21 -22.44
N LYS A 221 6.60 -2.75 -22.75
CA LYS A 221 6.93 -4.16 -22.50
C LYS A 221 6.90 -4.50 -21.02
N GLU A 222 7.44 -3.65 -20.15
CA GLU A 222 7.35 -3.81 -18.69
C GLU A 222 5.89 -3.89 -18.23
N LEU A 223 5.03 -3.00 -18.73
CA LEU A 223 3.62 -2.96 -18.36
C LEU A 223 2.82 -4.16 -18.91
N LEU A 224 3.18 -4.67 -20.08
CA LEU A 224 2.62 -5.91 -20.63
C LEU A 224 3.07 -7.12 -19.80
N ALA A 225 4.36 -7.22 -19.46
CA ALA A 225 4.92 -8.29 -18.64
C ALA A 225 4.32 -8.31 -17.22
N ALA A 226 4.04 -7.13 -16.66
CA ALA A 226 3.38 -6.97 -15.37
C ALA A 226 1.86 -7.23 -15.41
N GLY A 227 1.26 -7.50 -16.58
CA GLY A 227 -0.19 -7.67 -16.73
C GLY A 227 -0.98 -6.42 -16.35
N ILE A 228 -0.39 -5.24 -16.55
CA ILE A 228 -1.05 -3.94 -16.41
C ILE A 228 -1.71 -3.56 -17.74
N LEU A 229 -0.97 -3.77 -18.84
CA LEU A 229 -1.48 -3.66 -20.20
C LEU A 229 -1.80 -5.04 -20.77
N ILE A 230 -2.78 -5.09 -21.67
CA ILE A 230 -3.08 -6.25 -22.51
C ILE A 230 -3.28 -5.81 -23.96
N LYS A 231 -2.96 -6.69 -24.91
CA LYS A 231 -3.37 -6.51 -26.31
C LYS A 231 -4.79 -7.07 -26.49
N LYS A 232 -5.76 -6.20 -26.77
CA LYS A 232 -7.15 -6.59 -27.04
C LYS A 232 -7.63 -5.90 -28.32
N ASN A 233 -8.09 -6.69 -29.29
CA ASN A 233 -8.54 -6.21 -30.61
C ASN A 233 -7.51 -5.30 -31.31
N GLY A 234 -6.23 -5.68 -31.28
CA GLY A 234 -5.15 -4.91 -31.89
C GLY A 234 -4.79 -3.60 -31.18
N LYS A 235 -5.32 -3.34 -29.98
CA LYS A 235 -5.02 -2.14 -29.18
C LYS A 235 -4.42 -2.50 -27.83
N LEU A 236 -3.54 -1.64 -27.33
CA LEU A 236 -3.04 -1.71 -25.95
C LEU A 236 -4.09 -1.14 -25.01
N LYS A 237 -4.58 -1.99 -24.10
CA LYS A 237 -5.62 -1.66 -23.13
C LYS A 237 -5.10 -1.80 -21.72
N VAL A 238 -5.42 -0.83 -20.87
CA VAL A 238 -5.15 -0.91 -19.43
C VAL A 238 -6.15 -1.89 -18.81
N GLN A 239 -5.64 -2.98 -18.25
CA GLN A 239 -6.45 -4.02 -17.58
C GLN A 239 -6.63 -3.71 -16.09
N ARG A 240 -5.61 -3.17 -15.44
CA ARG A 240 -5.59 -2.82 -14.02
C ARG A 240 -5.07 -1.40 -13.85
N GLU A 241 -5.49 -0.70 -12.79
CA GLU A 241 -5.04 0.66 -12.54
C GLU A 241 -3.50 0.73 -12.53
N TRP A 242 -2.95 1.72 -13.23
CA TRP A 242 -1.52 1.91 -13.35
C TRP A 242 -1.08 3.22 -12.72
N LYS A 243 -0.29 3.14 -11.65
CA LYS A 243 0.47 4.26 -11.10
C LYS A 243 1.70 4.53 -11.96
N ALA A 244 1.69 5.61 -12.73
CA ALA A 244 2.84 6.02 -13.51
C ALA A 244 3.96 6.60 -12.62
N ASN A 245 5.19 6.65 -13.12
CA ASN A 245 6.32 7.24 -12.37
C ASN A 245 6.20 8.77 -12.25
N SER A 246 5.52 9.41 -13.21
CA SER A 246 5.22 10.85 -13.22
C SER A 246 4.08 11.13 -14.22
N PRO A 247 3.49 12.34 -14.23
CA PRO A 247 2.48 12.71 -15.24
C PRO A 247 2.99 12.56 -16.67
N SER A 248 4.27 12.90 -16.91
CA SER A 248 4.90 12.75 -18.22
C SER A 248 5.24 11.29 -18.57
N ASP A 249 5.55 10.44 -17.59
CA ASP A 249 5.65 8.98 -17.82
C ASP A 249 4.31 8.43 -18.33
N ALA A 250 3.23 8.85 -17.68
CA ALA A 250 1.88 8.47 -18.06
C ALA A 250 1.53 8.94 -19.48
N SER A 251 1.68 10.24 -19.80
CA SER A 251 1.29 10.74 -21.11
C SER A 251 2.19 10.21 -22.23
N ARG A 252 3.48 9.95 -21.99
CA ARG A 252 4.36 9.33 -23.00
C ARG A 252 3.92 7.92 -23.38
N CYS A 253 3.56 7.11 -22.38
CA CYS A 253 3.08 5.75 -22.62
C CYS A 253 1.70 5.76 -23.29
N VAL A 254 0.80 6.64 -22.86
CA VAL A 254 -0.54 6.78 -23.45
C VAL A 254 -0.44 7.24 -24.90
N LEU A 255 0.32 8.30 -25.17
CA LEU A 255 0.35 8.96 -26.48
C LEU A 255 1.32 8.30 -27.47
N GLY A 256 2.28 7.51 -26.98
CA GLY A 256 3.30 6.85 -27.79
C GLY A 256 4.39 7.77 -28.33
N HIS A 257 4.56 8.98 -27.77
CA HIS A 257 5.60 9.92 -28.17
C HIS A 257 6.07 10.78 -26.99
N GLN A 258 7.15 11.55 -27.19
CA GLN A 258 7.60 12.52 -26.19
C GLN A 258 6.52 13.56 -25.90
N SER A 259 6.25 13.79 -24.62
CA SER A 259 5.11 14.57 -24.17
C SER A 259 5.39 15.24 -22.81
N ASN A 260 4.56 16.22 -22.45
CA ASN A 260 4.64 16.93 -21.17
C ASN A 260 3.32 16.76 -20.42
N GLY A 261 3.29 15.81 -19.49
CA GLY A 261 2.06 15.42 -18.80
C GLY A 261 1.35 16.57 -18.10
N TRP A 262 2.07 17.62 -17.67
CA TRP A 262 1.44 18.79 -17.06
C TRP A 262 0.51 19.56 -18.01
N LYS A 263 0.71 19.42 -19.32
CA LYS A 263 -0.13 20.03 -20.37
C LYS A 263 -1.03 19.03 -21.08
N ASP A 264 -0.64 17.76 -21.13
CA ASP A 264 -1.36 16.73 -21.88
C ASP A 264 -2.59 16.19 -21.14
N TRP A 265 -2.53 16.16 -19.81
CA TRP A 265 -3.63 15.71 -18.96
C TRP A 265 -4.56 16.89 -18.67
N LYS A 266 -5.81 16.78 -19.13
CA LYS A 266 -6.83 17.83 -19.04
C LYS A 266 -8.13 17.30 -18.45
N ASP A 267 -8.84 18.10 -17.67
CA ASP A 267 -10.17 17.75 -17.20
C ASP A 267 -11.23 17.87 -18.33
N SER A 268 -12.52 17.74 -17.96
CA SER A 268 -13.64 17.94 -18.89
C SER A 268 -13.75 19.35 -19.44
N ASP A 269 -13.21 20.35 -18.74
CA ASP A 269 -13.25 21.77 -19.09
C ASP A 269 -11.97 22.22 -19.83
N ASN A 270 -11.14 21.27 -20.27
CA ASN A 270 -9.84 21.47 -20.92
C ASN A 270 -8.76 22.13 -20.04
N LYS A 271 -8.97 22.24 -18.74
CA LYS A 271 -8.00 22.77 -17.80
C LYS A 271 -6.93 21.70 -17.50
N THR A 272 -5.68 22.10 -17.66
CA THR A 272 -4.51 21.21 -17.55
C THR A 272 -4.09 21.00 -16.09
N LEU A 273 -3.35 19.92 -15.82
CA LEU A 273 -2.71 19.73 -14.51
C LEU A 273 -1.86 20.94 -14.10
N ASN A 274 -1.19 21.59 -15.05
CA ASN A 274 -0.38 22.78 -14.78
C ASN A 274 -1.23 23.92 -14.22
N GLU A 275 -2.42 24.15 -14.77
CA GLU A 275 -3.37 25.18 -14.32
C GLU A 275 -4.11 24.80 -13.03
N TYR A 276 -4.12 23.52 -12.64
CA TYR A 276 -4.68 23.09 -11.37
C TYR A 276 -3.69 23.22 -10.21
N PHE A 277 -2.44 22.83 -10.44
CA PHE A 277 -1.51 22.52 -9.35
C PHE A 277 -0.20 23.32 -9.39
N ARG A 278 0.04 24.11 -10.43
CA ARG A 278 1.32 24.83 -10.63
C ARG A 278 1.18 26.31 -11.02
N SER A 279 -0.04 26.82 -11.07
CA SER A 279 -0.37 28.23 -11.28
C SER A 279 -0.44 28.98 -9.95
#